data_AF-A0A8S3JGJ3-F1
#
_entry.id   AF-A0A8S3JGJ3-F1
#
_cell.length_a   1.000
_cell.length_b   1.000
_cell.length_c   1.000
_cell.angle_alpha   90.00
_cell.angle_beta   90.00
_cell.angle_gamma   90.00
#
_symmetry.space_group_name_H-M   'P 1'
#
loop_
_entity.id
_entity.type
_entity.pdbx_description
1 polymer ?
#
loop_
_entity_poly.entity_id
_entity_poly.type
_entity_poly.pdbx_seq_one_letter_code
_entity_poly.pdbx_strand_id
1 'polypeptide(L)'
;MVPEGWKTSYDKINEAPFRLEPQVKRQYGLPSIATSNQYAIPTSNNKHRPPLGSNTIVGAILSPSIWSDRGLTEDDLLAPKTMEEMRDIFANANIDVSGEDFVSAWTTAAANDQHGQVSVAAFKQALDGNKHSSGNHQLVYA
;
A
#
# COMPACT_ATOMS: atom_id res chain seq x y z
N MET A 1 -33.78 -33.73 16.56
CA MET A 1 -34.94 -33.09 15.90
C MET A 1 -35.54 -32.14 16.92
N VAL A 2 -35.48 -30.83 16.69
CA VAL A 2 -36.02 -29.84 17.64
C VAL A 2 -37.54 -29.81 17.46
N PRO A 3 -38.35 -29.89 18.54
CA PRO A 3 -39.81 -29.88 18.43
C PRO A 3 -40.33 -28.56 17.84
N GLU A 4 -41.43 -28.64 17.11
CA GLU A 4 -42.07 -27.49 16.48
C GLU A 4 -42.44 -26.42 17.53
N GLY A 5 -42.06 -25.16 17.28
CA GLY A 5 -42.28 -24.03 18.21
C GLY A 5 -41.17 -23.77 19.23
N TRP A 6 -40.15 -24.63 19.34
CA TRP A 6 -39.02 -24.39 20.23
C TRP A 6 -37.92 -23.61 19.52
N LYS A 7 -37.65 -22.39 19.99
CA LYS A 7 -36.51 -21.58 19.54
C LYS A 7 -35.30 -21.88 20.41
N THR A 8 -34.18 -22.20 19.79
CA THR A 8 -32.91 -22.34 20.50
C THR A 8 -32.38 -20.96 20.93
N SER A 9 -31.43 -20.94 21.86
CA SER A 9 -30.69 -19.71 22.19
C SER A 9 -30.01 -19.11 20.95
N TYR A 10 -29.58 -19.96 20.01
CA TYR A 10 -28.98 -19.56 18.75
C TYR A 10 -29.96 -18.80 17.83
N ASP A 11 -31.23 -19.23 17.77
CA ASP A 11 -32.26 -18.57 16.97
C ASP A 11 -32.58 -17.16 17.49
N LYS A 12 -32.63 -16.99 18.82
CA LYS A 12 -32.82 -15.68 19.44
C LYS A 12 -31.66 -14.71 19.17
N ILE A 13 -30.44 -15.24 19.07
CA ILE A 13 -29.25 -14.43 18.72
C ILE A 13 -29.30 -14.04 17.24
N ASN A 14 -29.82 -14.91 16.37
CA ASN A 14 -29.97 -14.63 14.94
C ASN A 14 -31.04 -13.58 14.64
N GLU A 15 -32.12 -13.53 15.43
CA GLU A 15 -33.23 -12.56 15.31
C GLU A 15 -32.90 -11.16 15.86
N ALA A 16 -31.72 -10.96 16.45
CA ALA A 16 -31.37 -9.71 17.11
C ALA A 16 -31.14 -8.55 16.13
N PRO A 17 -31.75 -7.35 16.36
CA PRO A 17 -31.72 -6.22 15.42
C PRO A 17 -30.35 -5.54 15.28
N PHE A 18 -29.37 -5.88 16.12
CA PHE A 18 -28.02 -5.31 16.10
C PHE A 18 -27.01 -6.18 15.34
N ARG A 19 -27.47 -7.23 14.64
CA ARG A 19 -26.58 -8.08 13.86
C ARG A 19 -26.09 -7.32 12.63
N LEU A 20 -24.79 -7.11 12.54
CA LEU A 20 -24.16 -6.74 11.28
C LEU A 20 -24.39 -7.89 10.30
N GLU A 21 -24.98 -7.60 9.13
CA GLU A 21 -25.10 -8.55 8.01
C GLU A 21 -23.78 -9.33 7.86
N PRO A 22 -23.80 -10.65 7.60
CA PRO A 22 -22.59 -11.45 7.50
C PRO A 22 -21.78 -11.02 6.27
N GLN A 23 -20.97 -9.98 6.46
CA GLN A 23 -19.93 -9.55 5.55
C GLN A 23 -18.96 -10.72 5.42
N VAL A 24 -18.85 -11.26 4.20
CA VAL A 24 -17.79 -12.14 3.66
C VAL A 24 -16.85 -12.69 4.73
N LYS A 25 -16.99 -13.98 5.11
CA LYS A 25 -16.13 -14.76 6.04
C LYS A 25 -15.00 -13.94 6.71
N ARG A 26 -15.34 -13.12 7.70
CA ARG A 26 -14.33 -12.44 8.52
C ARG A 26 -13.77 -13.43 9.53
N GLN A 27 -12.44 -13.51 9.64
CA GLN A 27 -11.82 -14.22 10.75
C GLN A 27 -12.01 -13.40 12.02
N TYR A 28 -12.51 -14.04 13.07
CA TYR A 28 -12.70 -13.43 14.37
C TYR A 28 -11.42 -13.64 15.20
N GLY A 29 -10.82 -12.55 15.68
CA GLY A 29 -9.58 -12.57 16.47
C GLY A 29 -8.81 -11.26 16.33
N LEU A 30 -7.86 -11.02 17.23
CA LEU A 30 -6.90 -9.93 17.06
C LEU A 30 -5.75 -10.43 16.18
N PRO A 31 -5.51 -9.84 14.99
CA PRO A 31 -4.36 -10.21 14.19
C PRO A 31 -3.07 -9.75 14.88
N SER A 32 -2.00 -10.54 14.77
CA SER A 32 -0.68 -10.17 15.30
C SER A 32 -0.10 -8.92 14.62
N ILE A 33 -0.54 -8.64 13.39
CA ILE A 33 -0.22 -7.42 12.63
C ILE A 33 -1.53 -6.67 12.42
N ALA A 34 -1.63 -5.46 12.95
CA ALA A 34 -2.82 -4.63 12.80
C ALA A 34 -2.73 -3.83 11.48
N THR A 35 -3.42 -4.29 10.44
CA THR A 35 -3.53 -3.56 9.15
C THR A 35 -4.52 -2.39 9.22
N SER A 36 -5.42 -2.36 10.21
CA SER A 36 -6.40 -1.27 10.27
C SER A 36 -5.79 0.00 10.88
N ASN A 37 -5.92 1.10 10.13
CA ASN A 37 -5.52 2.46 10.51
C ASN A 37 -6.24 2.99 11.77
N GLN A 38 -7.14 2.21 12.37
CA GLN A 38 -7.93 2.57 13.54
C GLN A 38 -7.09 2.62 14.83
N TYR A 39 -5.87 2.06 14.81
CA TYR A 39 -4.95 2.06 15.94
C TYR A 39 -3.74 2.98 15.75
N ALA A 40 -3.79 3.92 14.79
CA ALA A 40 -2.74 4.91 14.58
C ALA A 40 -2.68 5.93 15.74
N ILE A 41 -1.99 5.58 16.84
CA ILE A 41 -1.72 6.51 17.95
C ILE A 41 -0.69 7.56 17.48
N PRO A 42 -1.01 8.87 17.57
CA PRO A 42 -0.19 9.98 17.05
C PRO A 42 1.11 10.24 17.83
N THR A 43 1.26 9.69 19.04
CA THR A 43 2.46 9.86 19.86
C THR A 43 3.01 8.49 20.27
N SER A 44 4.25 8.20 19.89
CA SER A 44 4.95 6.97 20.30
C SER A 44 5.25 7.00 21.80
N ASN A 45 4.56 6.17 22.58
CA ASN A 45 5.04 5.76 23.90
C ASN A 45 5.95 4.54 23.73
N ASN A 46 7.23 4.66 24.10
CA ASN A 46 8.31 3.70 23.85
C ASN A 46 8.17 2.30 24.50
N LYS A 47 7.00 1.95 25.05
CA LYS A 47 6.80 0.74 25.87
C LYS A 47 6.17 -0.43 25.11
N HIS A 48 6.57 -0.60 23.85
CA HIS A 48 6.19 -1.71 22.97
C HIS A 48 4.83 -1.50 22.27
N ARG A 49 4.89 -1.46 20.94
CA ARG A 49 3.73 -1.42 20.04
C ARG A 49 3.74 -2.66 19.17
N PRO A 50 2.61 -3.37 18.97
CA PRO A 50 2.53 -4.37 17.93
C PRO A 50 2.86 -3.72 16.58
N PRO A 51 3.57 -4.41 15.68
CA PRO A 51 3.86 -3.86 14.36
C PRO A 51 2.55 -3.49 13.68
N LEU A 52 2.39 -2.19 13.39
CA LEU A 52 1.34 -1.72 12.49
C LEU A 52 1.68 -2.23 11.08
N GLY A 53 0.66 -2.38 10.24
CA GLY A 53 0.71 -3.04 8.93
C GLY A 53 1.84 -2.67 7.96
N SER A 54 2.65 -1.65 8.25
CA SER A 54 3.93 -1.36 7.62
C SER A 54 5.11 -1.56 8.58
N ASN A 55 5.52 -2.82 8.77
CA ASN A 55 6.82 -3.09 9.35
C ASN A 55 7.86 -3.14 8.23
N THR A 56 8.85 -2.24 8.28
CA THR A 56 10.05 -2.35 7.44
C THR A 56 10.63 -3.76 7.60
N ILE A 57 10.81 -4.47 6.48
CA ILE A 57 11.31 -5.84 6.48
C ILE A 57 12.70 -5.84 7.14
N VAL A 58 13.03 -6.88 7.93
CA VAL A 58 14.34 -6.97 8.63
C VAL A 58 15.52 -6.71 7.67
N GLY A 59 15.41 -7.13 6.41
CA GLY A 59 16.40 -6.84 5.37
C GLY A 59 16.62 -5.35 5.09
N ALA A 60 15.56 -4.55 5.08
CA ALA A 60 15.66 -3.10 4.89
C ALA A 60 16.22 -2.37 6.12
N ILE A 61 16.17 -2.98 7.31
CA ILE A 61 16.89 -2.48 8.50
C ILE A 61 18.38 -2.82 8.43
N LEU A 62 18.72 -4.04 7.99
CA LEU A 62 20.12 -4.49 7.88
C LEU A 62 20.87 -3.79 6.75
N SER A 63 20.16 -3.42 5.69
CA SER A 63 20.70 -2.72 4.52
C SER A 63 19.79 -1.53 4.20
N PRO A 64 19.93 -0.39 4.91
CA PRO A 64 19.08 0.77 4.70
C PRO A 64 19.23 1.31 3.28
N SER A 65 18.14 1.81 2.73
CA SER A 65 18.16 2.49 1.45
C SER A 65 18.73 3.90 1.60
N ILE A 66 19.22 4.50 0.51
CA ILE A 66 19.67 5.91 0.47
C ILE A 66 18.55 6.87 0.92
N TRP A 67 17.29 6.46 0.77
CA TRP A 67 16.13 7.24 1.22
C TRP A 67 15.97 7.24 2.74
N SER A 68 16.33 6.12 3.38
CA SER A 68 16.28 5.97 4.83
C SER A 68 17.28 6.89 5.53
N ASP A 69 18.45 7.12 4.94
CA ASP A 69 19.43 8.11 5.43
C ASP A 69 18.91 9.54 5.38
N ARG A 70 17.93 9.82 4.50
CA ARG A 70 17.25 11.12 4.37
C ARG A 70 15.99 11.22 5.22
N GLY A 71 15.73 10.23 6.07
CA GLY A 71 14.56 10.18 6.95
C GLY A 71 13.27 9.78 6.24
N LEU A 72 13.34 9.30 4.99
CA LEU A 72 12.18 8.76 4.28
C LEU A 72 11.97 7.29 4.64
N THR A 73 10.72 6.94 4.91
CA THR A 73 10.31 5.57 5.21
C THR A 73 9.79 4.86 3.95
N GLU A 74 9.72 3.52 3.99
CA GLU A 74 9.11 2.75 2.90
C GLU A 74 7.65 3.15 2.66
N ASP A 75 6.94 3.52 3.73
CA ASP A 75 5.56 4.01 3.66
C ASP A 75 5.45 5.30 2.85
N ASP A 76 6.40 6.22 2.98
CA ASP A 76 6.40 7.47 2.22
C ASP A 76 6.55 7.23 0.71
N LEU A 77 7.23 6.13 0.33
CA LEU A 77 7.46 5.72 -1.05
C LEU A 77 6.29 4.90 -1.62
N LEU A 78 5.62 4.12 -0.78
CA LEU A 78 4.51 3.24 -1.16
C LEU A 78 3.13 3.88 -1.00
N ALA A 79 3.03 4.99 -0.26
CA ALA A 79 1.80 5.73 -0.11
C ALA A 79 1.26 6.17 -1.48
N PRO A 80 -0.06 6.02 -1.73
CA PRO A 80 -0.67 6.49 -2.95
C PRO A 80 -0.62 8.01 -3.02
N LYS A 81 -0.31 8.55 -4.20
CA LYS A 81 -0.22 9.99 -4.47
C LYS A 81 -1.09 10.38 -5.63
N THR A 82 -1.50 11.65 -5.67
CA THR A 82 -2.21 12.18 -6.85
C THR A 82 -1.23 12.52 -7.97
N MET A 83 -1.77 12.73 -9.17
CA MET A 83 -0.95 13.07 -10.34
C MET A 83 -0.24 14.41 -10.14
N GLU A 84 -0.89 15.38 -9.51
CA GLU A 84 -0.34 16.70 -9.21
C GLU A 84 0.81 16.61 -8.19
N GLU A 85 0.58 15.90 -7.07
CA GLU A 85 1.62 15.67 -6.06
C GLU A 85 2.84 14.98 -6.66
N MET A 86 2.60 14.05 -7.58
CA MET A 86 3.67 13.33 -8.24
C MET A 86 4.49 14.23 -9.17
N ARG A 87 3.84 15.15 -9.89
CA ARG A 87 4.55 16.16 -10.71
C ARG A 87 5.38 17.08 -9.83
N ASP A 88 4.83 17.53 -8.71
CA ASP A 88 5.53 18.41 -7.78
C ASP A 88 6.74 17.72 -7.15
N ILE A 89 6.63 16.44 -6.78
CA ILE A 89 7.76 15.65 -6.25
C ILE A 89 8.89 15.56 -7.26
N PHE A 90 8.60 15.24 -8.52
CA PHE A 90 9.63 15.09 -9.55
C PHE A 90 10.22 16.44 -9.98
N ALA A 91 9.40 17.49 -10.02
CA ALA A 91 9.85 18.86 -10.25
C ALA A 91 10.80 19.34 -9.14
N ASN A 92 10.45 19.11 -7.87
CA ASN A 92 11.29 19.44 -6.72
C ASN A 92 12.59 18.62 -6.67
N ALA A 93 12.58 17.42 -7.25
CA ALA A 93 13.77 16.59 -7.40
C ALA A 93 14.67 17.02 -8.57
N ASN A 94 14.31 18.07 -9.33
CA ASN A 94 14.97 18.50 -10.57
C ASN A 94 15.08 17.36 -11.61
N ILE A 95 14.11 16.45 -11.64
CA ILE A 95 14.03 15.39 -12.64
C ILE A 95 13.08 15.88 -13.73
N ASP A 96 13.64 16.31 -14.86
CA ASP A 96 12.83 16.69 -16.01
C ASP A 96 12.33 15.42 -16.72
N VAL A 97 11.01 15.26 -16.78
CA VAL A 97 10.33 14.13 -17.43
C VAL A 97 9.43 14.74 -18.50
N SER A 98 9.57 14.27 -19.74
CA SER A 98 8.71 14.74 -20.82
C SER A 98 7.24 14.48 -20.49
N GLY A 99 6.32 15.34 -20.93
CA GLY A 99 4.90 15.18 -20.64
C GLY A 99 4.33 13.85 -21.15
N GLU A 100 4.86 13.34 -22.27
CA GLU A 100 4.50 12.05 -22.85
C GLU A 100 5.00 10.87 -22.01
N ASP A 101 6.27 10.91 -21.58
CA ASP A 101 6.85 9.88 -20.71
C ASP A 101 6.17 9.84 -19.34
N PHE A 102 5.77 11.02 -18.84
CA PHE A 102 5.05 11.13 -17.57
C PHE A 102 3.69 10.42 -17.65
N VAL A 103 2.90 10.70 -18.69
CA VAL A 103 1.56 10.10 -18.87
C VAL A 103 1.66 8.60 -19.14
N SER A 104 2.64 8.15 -19.93
CA SER A 104 2.84 6.72 -20.21
C SER A 104 3.29 5.96 -18.95
N ALA A 105 4.19 6.52 -18.15
CA ALA A 105 4.59 5.92 -16.87
C ALA A 105 3.44 5.90 -15.86
N TRP A 106 2.65 6.97 -15.79
CA TRP A 106 1.48 7.06 -14.91
C TRP A 106 0.44 5.99 -15.25
N THR A 107 0.09 5.85 -16.54
CA THR A 107 -0.89 4.85 -16.99
C THR A 107 -0.40 3.43 -16.76
N THR A 108 0.89 3.16 -16.97
CA THR A 108 1.51 1.86 -16.68
C THR A 108 1.48 1.54 -15.18
N ALA A 109 1.83 2.52 -14.33
CA ALA A 109 1.81 2.35 -12.88
C ALA A 109 0.38 2.15 -12.35
N ALA A 110 -0.59 2.92 -12.87
CA ALA A 110 -1.99 2.77 -12.50
C ALA A 110 -2.58 1.42 -12.94
N ALA A 111 -2.14 0.87 -14.08
CA ALA A 111 -2.58 -0.44 -14.54
C ALA A 111 -2.02 -1.59 -13.68
N ASN A 112 -0.88 -1.39 -13.00
CA ASN A 112 -0.26 -2.39 -12.15
C ASN A 112 -0.95 -2.51 -10.77
N ASP A 113 -1.66 -1.48 -10.32
CA ASP A 113 -2.39 -1.52 -9.06
C ASP A 113 -3.86 -1.87 -9.26
N GLN A 114 -4.38 -2.76 -8.42
CA GLN A 114 -5.79 -3.21 -8.45
C GLN A 114 -6.79 -2.08 -8.18
N HIS A 115 -6.36 -1.00 -7.53
CA HIS A 115 -7.19 0.17 -7.21
C HIS A 115 -6.87 1.39 -8.11
N GLY A 116 -5.95 1.25 -9.06
CA GLY A 116 -5.52 2.35 -9.93
C GLY A 116 -4.73 3.44 -9.20
N GLN A 117 -4.23 3.16 -8.00
CA GLN A 117 -3.47 4.12 -7.21
C GLN A 117 -1.98 4.02 -7.56
N VAL A 118 -1.30 5.17 -7.60
CA VAL A 118 0.10 5.25 -8.00
C VAL A 118 0.94 5.72 -6.81
N SER A 119 1.97 4.94 -6.49
CA SER A 119 2.98 5.30 -5.50
C SER A 119 4.27 5.78 -6.16
N VAL A 120 5.15 6.40 -5.38
CA VAL A 120 6.42 6.92 -5.90
C VAL A 120 7.30 5.80 -6.44
N ALA A 121 7.36 4.69 -5.71
CA ALA A 121 8.10 3.50 -6.10
C ALA A 121 7.58 2.90 -7.41
N ALA A 122 6.25 2.74 -7.53
CA ALA A 122 5.61 2.16 -8.72
C ALA A 122 5.82 3.01 -9.98
N PHE A 123 5.70 4.32 -9.84
CA PHE A 123 5.94 5.24 -10.96
C PHE A 123 7.39 5.27 -11.40
N LYS A 124 8.34 5.28 -10.45
CA LYS A 124 9.77 5.19 -10.77
C LYS A 124 10.07 3.90 -11.54
N GLN A 125 9.53 2.78 -11.10
CA GLN A 125 9.69 1.50 -11.79
C GLN A 125 9.14 1.55 -13.22
N ALA A 126 7.98 2.19 -13.44
CA ALA A 126 7.40 2.38 -14.77
C ALA A 126 8.29 3.28 -15.66
N LEU A 127 8.83 4.37 -15.12
CA LEU A 127 9.76 5.23 -15.84
C LEU A 127 11.05 4.51 -16.24
N ASP A 128 11.64 3.73 -15.34
CA ASP A 128 12.86 2.97 -15.61
C ASP A 128 12.61 1.89 -16.68
N GLY A 129 11.43 1.24 -16.65
CA GLY A 129 10.98 0.30 -17.68
C GLY A 129 10.85 0.93 -19.08
N ASN A 130 10.29 2.14 -19.17
CA ASN A 130 10.13 2.86 -20.45
C ASN A 130 11.48 3.30 -21.04
N LYS A 131 12.45 3.63 -20.20
CA LYS A 131 13.81 3.97 -20.65
C LYS A 131 14.55 2.75 -21.20
N HIS A 132 14.36 1.58 -20.58
CA HIS A 132 14.96 0.34 -21.07
C HIS A 132 14.34 -0.15 -22.40
N SER A 133 13.06 0.11 -22.65
CA SER A 133 12.41 -0.25 -23.92
C SER A 133 12.79 0.69 -25.08
N SER A 134 13.07 1.97 -24.80
CA SER A 134 13.61 2.92 -25.81
C SER A 134 15.12 2.78 -26.05
N GLY A 135 15.85 2.09 -25.16
CA GLY A 135 17.31 1.96 -25.18
C GLY A 135 17.89 0.84 -26.05
N ASN A 136 17.13 0.18 -26.92
CA ASN A 136 17.65 -0.87 -27.82
C ASN A 136 18.12 -0.31 -29.19
N HIS A 137 18.87 0.79 -29.16
CA HIS A 137 19.80 1.13 -30.22
C HIS A 137 21.12 1.63 -29.63
N GLN A 138 22.17 0.84 -29.87
CA GLN A 138 23.56 1.02 -29.44
C GLN A 138 23.91 0.66 -28.00
N LEU A 139 24.27 -0.62 -27.81
CA LEU A 139 25.62 -0.93 -27.34
C LEU A 139 26.23 -1.97 -28.27
N VAL A 140 26.96 -1.48 -29.27
CA VAL A 140 28.02 -2.22 -29.97
C VAL A 140 29.16 -2.35 -28.95
N TYR A 141 29.46 -3.57 -28.51
CA TYR A 141 30.74 -3.85 -27.90
C TYR A 141 31.79 -3.87 -29.02
N ALA A 142 32.74 -2.92 -28.96
CA ALA A 142 34.06 -3.04 -29.54
C ALA A 142 35.05 -3.32 -28.42
#